data_AF-A0A1H5GPH0-F1
#
_entry.id   AF-A0A1H5GPH0-F1
#
_cell.length_a   1.000
_cell.length_b   1.000
_cell.length_c   1.000
_cell.angle_alpha   90.00
_cell.angle_beta   90.00
_cell.angle_gamma   90.00
#
_symmetry.space_group_name_H-M   'P 1'
#
loop_
_entity.id
_entity.type
_entity.pdbx_description
1 polymer ?
#
loop_
_entity_poly.entity_id
_entity_poly.type
_entity_poly.pdbx_seq_one_letter_code
_entity_poly.pdbx_strand_id
1 'polypeptide(L)'
;MNGYVKRLLFWLGVGAASVLFLYCLIPEPNDNPYMEIYSASNGDDFSGCGFSDSERSGRVFRFYMTPEDCRLIDYGGDVFTISIEYPSMKVVKPRVDNSVVTIRMFPILRSSFQEGAFLEGEIPSKIIEGVKFYDYGGLTTRTFDGGEGETVFATDHKRFWLAKRLFKDLRVSYQYARKYEDIRSMDRFVMSFLKQVIVN
;
A
#
# COMPACT_ATOMS: atom_id res chain seq x y z
N MET A 1 49.30 8.04 -38.27
CA MET A 1 48.55 7.68 -37.05
C MET A 1 49.08 6.36 -36.51
N ASN A 2 49.68 6.37 -35.32
CA ASN A 2 50.47 5.25 -34.78
C ASN A 2 49.59 4.01 -34.50
N GLY A 3 50.07 2.80 -34.84
CA GLY A 3 49.26 1.57 -34.76
C GLY A 3 48.72 1.25 -33.37
N TYR A 4 49.42 1.72 -32.34
CA TYR A 4 48.99 1.65 -30.94
C TYR A 4 47.70 2.44 -30.66
N VAL A 5 47.55 3.63 -31.25
CA VAL A 5 46.39 4.51 -31.05
C VAL A 5 45.14 3.91 -31.68
N LYS A 6 45.26 3.28 -32.86
CA LYS A 6 44.15 2.55 -33.50
C LYS A 6 43.66 1.38 -32.66
N ARG A 7 44.58 0.64 -32.03
CA ARG A 7 44.25 -0.51 -31.19
C ARG A 7 43.56 -0.07 -29.90
N LEU A 8 44.01 1.03 -29.29
CA LEU A 8 43.39 1.59 -28.09
C LEU A 8 41.96 2.10 -28.36
N LEU A 9 41.75 2.81 -29.47
CA LEU A 9 40.43 3.28 -29.89
C LEU A 9 39.48 2.12 -30.20
N PHE A 10 39.98 1.04 -30.80
CA PHE A 10 39.20 -0.16 -31.04
C PHE A 10 38.71 -0.81 -29.73
N TRP A 11 39.58 -0.98 -28.75
CA TRP A 11 39.21 -1.53 -27.44
C TRP A 11 38.25 -0.64 -26.64
N LEU A 12 38.40 0.68 -26.73
CA LEU A 12 37.44 1.64 -26.16
C LEU A 12 36.06 1.53 -26.83
N GLY A 13 36.02 1.40 -28.16
CA GLY A 13 34.78 1.19 -28.90
C GLY A 13 34.08 -0.12 -28.52
N VAL A 14 34.84 -1.21 -28.40
CA VAL A 14 34.31 -2.51 -27.92
C VAL A 14 33.79 -2.39 -26.49
N GLY A 15 34.53 -1.76 -25.58
CA GLY A 15 34.10 -1.55 -24.20
C GLY A 15 32.82 -0.72 -24.10
N ALA A 16 32.72 0.38 -24.83
CA ALA A 16 31.52 1.21 -24.87
C ALA A 16 30.31 0.46 -25.44
N ALA A 17 30.50 -0.32 -26.52
CA ALA A 17 29.45 -1.14 -27.11
C ALA A 17 28.98 -2.25 -26.16
N SER A 18 29.89 -2.89 -25.42
CA SER A 18 29.53 -3.90 -24.41
C SER A 18 28.74 -3.31 -23.24
N VAL A 19 29.10 -2.11 -22.77
CA VAL A 19 28.34 -1.43 -21.69
C VAL A 19 26.95 -1.02 -22.17
N LEU A 20 26.83 -0.48 -23.38
CA LEU A 20 25.53 -0.15 -23.99
C LEU A 20 24.66 -1.40 -24.20
N PHE A 21 25.25 -2.49 -24.66
CA PHE A 21 24.54 -3.75 -24.83
C PHE A 21 24.04 -4.31 -23.49
N LEU A 22 24.87 -4.26 -22.44
CA LEU A 22 24.46 -4.64 -21.09
C LEU A 22 23.34 -3.75 -20.55
N TYR A 23 23.37 -2.45 -20.85
CA TYR A 23 22.30 -1.52 -20.51
C TYR A 23 20.98 -1.86 -21.23
N CYS A 24 21.03 -2.20 -22.52
CA CYS A 24 19.85 -2.63 -23.29
C CYS A 24 19.30 -4.01 -22.88
N LEU A 25 20.10 -4.84 -22.20
CA LEU A 25 19.64 -6.11 -21.63
C LEU A 25 18.97 -5.94 -20.26
N ILE A 26 19.01 -4.74 -19.66
CA ILE A 26 18.23 -4.46 -18.46
C ILE A 26 16.77 -4.36 -18.90
N PRO A 27 15.90 -5.32 -18.53
CA PRO A 27 14.50 -5.25 -18.87
C PRO A 27 13.92 -3.97 -18.29
N GLU A 28 13.19 -3.20 -19.10
CA GLU A 28 12.40 -2.09 -18.59
C GLU A 28 11.47 -2.61 -17.50
N PRO A 29 11.38 -1.93 -16.35
CA PRO A 29 10.48 -2.35 -15.30
C PRO A 29 9.05 -2.34 -15.86
N ASN A 30 8.34 -3.46 -15.71
CA ASN A 30 6.94 -3.58 -16.11
C ASN A 30 6.07 -2.81 -15.10
N ASP A 31 6.09 -1.49 -15.24
CA ASP A 31 5.38 -0.56 -14.40
C ASP A 31 3.86 -0.73 -14.62
N ASN A 32 3.06 -0.47 -13.58
CA ASN A 32 1.62 -0.48 -13.71
C ASN A 32 1.20 0.59 -14.75
N PRO A 33 0.36 0.27 -15.75
CA PRO A 33 0.02 1.20 -16.84
C PRO A 33 -0.69 2.48 -16.36
N TYR A 34 -1.22 2.47 -15.14
CA TYR A 34 -1.89 3.61 -14.52
C TYR A 34 -0.98 4.40 -13.58
N MET A 35 0.31 4.02 -13.47
CA MET A 35 1.26 4.62 -12.53
C MET A 35 2.19 5.61 -13.25
N GLU A 36 2.41 6.75 -12.62
CA GLU A 36 3.40 7.75 -12.99
C GLU A 36 4.38 7.96 -11.84
N ILE A 37 5.69 7.98 -12.13
CA ILE A 37 6.74 8.27 -11.15
C ILE A 37 7.12 9.75 -11.25
N TYR A 38 7.06 10.45 -10.11
CA TYR A 38 7.43 11.85 -9.98
C TYR A 38 8.78 11.97 -9.29
N SER A 39 9.66 12.77 -9.87
CA SER A 39 10.96 13.11 -9.29
C SER A 39 11.04 14.62 -9.10
N ALA A 40 11.52 15.04 -7.92
CA ALA A 40 11.62 16.45 -7.53
C ALA A 40 12.53 17.30 -8.48
N SER A 41 13.29 16.66 -9.37
CA SER A 41 14.09 17.33 -10.40
C SER A 41 13.26 18.05 -11.47
N ASN A 42 11.96 17.78 -11.56
CA ASN A 42 11.07 18.37 -12.58
C ASN A 42 10.40 19.69 -12.15
N GLY A 43 10.79 20.28 -11.02
CA GLY A 43 10.19 21.51 -10.50
C GLY A 43 8.87 21.30 -9.74
N ASP A 44 8.46 20.05 -9.54
CA ASP A 44 7.40 19.66 -8.61
C ASP A 44 8.00 19.42 -7.22
N ASP A 45 7.35 19.93 -6.17
CA ASP A 45 7.70 19.68 -4.75
C ASP A 45 7.39 18.24 -4.29
N PHE A 46 6.96 17.36 -5.21
CA PHE A 46 6.54 15.99 -4.93
C PHE A 46 7.53 14.98 -5.53
N SER A 47 8.04 14.09 -4.68
CA SER A 47 8.78 12.90 -5.10
C SER A 47 8.01 11.66 -4.65
N GLY A 48 7.63 10.82 -5.60
CA GLY A 48 6.76 9.68 -5.30
C GLY A 48 6.15 9.05 -6.54
N CYS A 49 4.98 8.45 -6.38
CA CYS A 49 4.17 7.96 -7.48
C CYS A 49 2.74 8.47 -7.41
N GLY A 50 2.13 8.62 -8.58
CA GLY A 50 0.71 8.88 -8.76
C GLY A 50 0.07 7.73 -9.51
N PHE A 51 -1.17 7.42 -9.17
CA PHE A 51 -1.98 6.44 -9.87
C PHE A 51 -3.26 7.13 -10.33
N SER A 52 -3.57 7.00 -11.61
CA SER A 52 -4.78 7.55 -12.19
C SER A 52 -5.33 6.64 -13.27
N ASP A 53 -6.62 6.36 -13.19
CA ASP A 53 -7.36 5.81 -14.31
C ASP A 53 -8.11 6.97 -15.00
N SER A 54 -7.48 7.51 -16.04
CA SER A 54 -8.03 8.63 -16.83
C SER A 54 -9.35 8.28 -17.51
N GLU A 55 -9.64 7.00 -17.72
CA GLU A 55 -10.86 6.55 -18.39
C GLU A 55 -12.05 6.43 -17.42
N ARG A 56 -11.81 6.28 -16.11
CA ARG A 56 -12.89 6.00 -15.14
C ARG A 56 -13.20 7.13 -14.17
N SER A 57 -12.19 7.66 -13.49
CA SER A 57 -12.43 8.54 -12.33
C SER A 57 -11.79 9.91 -12.48
N GLY A 58 -10.75 10.04 -13.32
CA GLY A 58 -9.94 11.26 -13.41
C GLY A 58 -9.25 11.66 -12.10
N ARG A 59 -9.34 10.82 -11.06
CA ARG A 59 -8.71 11.06 -9.76
C ARG A 59 -7.28 10.56 -9.80
N VAL A 60 -6.37 11.37 -9.29
CA VAL A 60 -4.96 11.02 -9.12
C VAL A 60 -4.72 10.74 -7.63
N PHE A 61 -4.31 9.51 -7.31
CA PHE A 61 -3.89 9.14 -5.96
C PHE A 61 -2.38 9.16 -5.87
N ARG A 62 -1.82 9.93 -4.93
CA ARG A 62 -0.38 10.11 -4.81
C ARG A 62 0.17 9.47 -3.54
N PHE A 63 1.37 8.90 -3.65
CA PHE A 63 2.11 8.28 -2.56
C PHE A 63 3.55 8.80 -2.48
N TYR A 64 3.97 9.29 -1.32
CA TYR A 64 5.36 9.60 -0.97
C TYR A 64 6.12 8.29 -0.75
N MET A 65 6.61 7.69 -1.82
CA MET A 65 7.35 6.42 -1.80
C MET A 65 8.49 6.43 -2.81
N THR A 66 9.46 5.54 -2.62
CA THR A 66 10.52 5.35 -3.62
C THR A 66 9.94 4.74 -4.90
N PRO A 67 10.55 4.96 -6.08
CA PRO A 67 10.13 4.27 -7.31
C PRO A 67 10.09 2.75 -7.16
N GLU A 68 11.01 2.17 -6.39
CA GLU A 68 11.06 0.74 -6.10
C GLU A 68 9.84 0.27 -5.29
N ASP A 69 9.42 1.02 -4.28
CA ASP A 69 8.25 0.70 -3.45
C ASP A 69 6.95 0.93 -4.23
N CYS A 70 6.88 1.97 -5.05
CA CYS A 70 5.74 2.27 -5.92
C CYS A 70 5.42 1.11 -6.87
N ARG A 71 6.44 0.46 -7.43
CA ARG A 71 6.30 -0.72 -8.30
C ARG A 71 5.74 -1.96 -7.58
N LEU A 72 5.71 -1.96 -6.25
CA LEU A 72 5.13 -3.04 -5.44
C LEU A 72 3.65 -2.81 -5.12
N ILE A 73 3.11 -1.63 -5.45
CA ILE A 73 1.69 -1.34 -5.31
C ILE A 73 0.95 -2.00 -6.47
N ASP A 74 0.01 -2.88 -6.12
CA ASP A 74 -0.95 -3.41 -7.08
C ASP A 74 -2.15 -2.44 -7.16
N TYR A 75 -2.46 -1.97 -8.37
CA TYR A 75 -3.55 -1.06 -8.63
C TYR A 75 -4.39 -1.55 -9.80
N GLY A 76 -5.67 -1.76 -9.54
CA GLY A 76 -6.65 -2.16 -10.55
C GLY A 76 -8.08 -1.96 -10.07
N GLY A 77 -8.94 -1.43 -10.95
CA GLY A 77 -10.36 -1.20 -10.65
C GLY A 77 -10.60 -0.28 -9.46
N ASP A 78 -9.85 0.83 -9.37
CA ASP A 78 -9.83 1.79 -8.25
C ASP A 78 -9.43 1.21 -6.88
N VAL A 79 -8.86 0.00 -6.84
CA VAL A 79 -8.36 -0.63 -5.62
C VAL A 79 -6.84 -0.61 -5.60
N PHE A 80 -6.28 -0.05 -4.53
CA PHE A 80 -4.87 -0.13 -4.19
C PHE A 80 -4.64 -1.30 -3.25
N THR A 81 -3.62 -2.12 -3.52
CA THR A 81 -3.16 -3.16 -2.60
C THR A 81 -1.66 -2.96 -2.34
N ILE A 82 -1.32 -2.75 -1.07
CA ILE A 82 0.04 -2.53 -0.58
C ILE A 82 0.35 -3.59 0.46
N SER A 83 1.50 -4.24 0.38
CA SER A 83 1.96 -5.18 1.40
C SER A 83 3.17 -4.62 2.11
N ILE A 84 3.12 -4.58 3.44
CA ILE A 84 4.21 -4.08 4.29
C ILE A 84 4.65 -5.13 5.29
N GLU A 85 5.93 -5.11 5.64
CA GLU A 85 6.49 -6.00 6.65
C GLU A 85 6.36 -5.38 8.05
N TYR A 86 5.84 -6.16 8.99
CA TYR A 86 5.79 -5.83 10.40
C TYR A 86 7.04 -6.37 11.13
N PRO A 87 7.72 -5.57 11.96
CA PRO A 87 7.39 -4.18 12.33
C PRO A 87 8.12 -3.11 11.49
N SER A 88 8.85 -3.49 10.44
CA SER A 88 9.78 -2.59 9.72
C SER A 88 9.12 -1.53 8.84
N MET A 89 7.82 -1.66 8.53
CA MET A 89 7.06 -0.85 7.57
C MET A 89 7.60 -0.88 6.12
N LYS A 90 8.55 -1.77 5.83
CA LYS A 90 9.11 -1.90 4.48
C LYS A 90 8.03 -2.41 3.52
N VAL A 91 7.86 -1.75 2.38
CA VAL A 91 7.00 -2.25 1.31
C VAL A 91 7.64 -3.49 0.70
N VAL A 92 6.87 -4.56 0.57
CA VAL A 92 7.34 -5.87 0.13
C VAL A 92 6.36 -6.48 -0.86
N LYS A 93 6.84 -7.44 -1.66
CA LYS A 93 5.96 -8.26 -2.50
C LYS A 93 4.94 -9.01 -1.63
N PRO A 94 3.69 -9.16 -2.10
CA PRO A 94 2.69 -9.99 -1.43
C PRO A 94 3.23 -11.42 -1.24
N ARG A 95 3.14 -11.92 -0.01
CA ARG A 95 3.51 -13.29 0.34
C ARG A 95 2.72 -13.75 1.56
N VAL A 96 2.46 -15.05 1.62
CA VAL A 96 1.74 -15.65 2.74
C VAL A 96 2.73 -15.95 3.85
N ASP A 97 2.92 -15.00 4.76
CA ASP A 97 3.70 -15.19 5.97
C ASP A 97 3.09 -14.47 7.18
N ASN A 98 3.70 -14.66 8.34
CA ASN A 98 3.23 -14.08 9.60
C ASN A 98 3.79 -12.67 9.88
N SER A 99 4.56 -12.09 8.97
CA SER A 99 5.18 -10.76 9.10
C SER A 99 4.55 -9.74 8.16
N VAL A 100 3.83 -10.16 7.12
CA VAL A 100 3.25 -9.25 6.13
C VAL A 100 1.85 -8.82 6.55
N VAL A 101 1.64 -7.50 6.47
CA VAL A 101 0.32 -6.86 6.56
C VAL A 101 -0.07 -6.43 5.15
N THR A 102 -1.19 -6.93 4.65
CA THR A 102 -1.72 -6.53 3.34
C THR A 102 -2.82 -5.51 3.55
N ILE A 103 -2.62 -4.32 3.01
CA ILE A 103 -3.53 -3.18 3.09
C ILE A 103 -4.20 -3.04 1.72
N ARG A 104 -5.54 -3.01 1.69
CA ARG A 104 -6.32 -2.70 0.50
C ARG A 104 -7.15 -1.44 0.73
N MET A 105 -7.10 -0.53 -0.21
CA MET A 105 -7.75 0.78 -0.12
C MET A 105 -8.51 1.06 -1.40
N PHE A 106 -9.66 1.71 -1.28
CA PHE A 106 -10.38 2.24 -2.44
C PHE A 106 -11.13 3.52 -2.04
N PRO A 107 -11.36 4.43 -3.01
CA PRO A 107 -12.03 5.68 -2.74
C PRO A 107 -13.51 5.48 -2.42
N ILE A 108 -14.01 6.30 -1.51
CA ILE A 108 -15.42 6.33 -1.12
C ILE A 108 -15.98 7.75 -1.22
N LEU A 109 -17.30 7.85 -1.30
CA LEU A 109 -18.00 9.10 -1.06
C LEU A 109 -18.37 9.16 0.44
N ARG A 110 -17.63 9.95 1.22
CA ARG A 110 -17.79 10.02 2.69
C ARG A 110 -19.22 10.31 3.14
N SER A 111 -19.95 11.17 2.44
CA SER A 111 -21.31 11.56 2.83
C SER A 111 -22.32 10.40 2.81
N SER A 112 -22.05 9.35 2.03
CA SER A 112 -22.97 8.22 1.85
C SER A 112 -22.40 6.88 2.32
N PHE A 113 -21.13 6.83 2.73
CA PHE A 113 -20.46 5.58 3.06
C PHE A 113 -20.36 5.36 4.57
N GLN A 114 -20.90 4.24 5.05
CA GLN A 114 -20.88 3.86 6.46
C GLN A 114 -20.23 2.47 6.61
N GLU A 115 -18.97 2.41 7.04
CA GLU A 115 -18.26 1.13 7.19
C GLU A 115 -18.95 0.20 8.19
N GLY A 116 -19.60 0.76 9.22
CA GLY A 116 -20.27 0.01 10.29
C GLY A 116 -21.70 -0.44 10.01
N ALA A 117 -22.26 -0.17 8.83
CA ALA A 117 -23.67 -0.47 8.54
C ALA A 117 -24.02 -1.96 8.69
N PHE A 118 -23.05 -2.87 8.53
CA PHE A 118 -23.26 -4.31 8.72
C PHE A 118 -23.53 -4.73 10.17
N LEU A 119 -23.27 -3.86 11.15
CA LEU A 119 -23.59 -4.05 12.57
C LEU A 119 -24.76 -3.17 13.02
N GLU A 120 -25.49 -2.55 12.10
CA GLU A 120 -26.65 -1.74 12.45
C GLU A 120 -27.72 -2.60 13.14
N GLY A 121 -28.17 -2.17 14.31
CA GLY A 121 -29.12 -2.91 15.15
C GLY A 121 -28.50 -4.03 16.00
N GLU A 122 -27.23 -4.37 15.81
CA GLU A 122 -26.54 -5.38 16.60
C GLU A 122 -26.12 -4.83 17.97
N ILE A 123 -26.32 -5.64 19.02
CA ILE A 123 -25.92 -5.31 20.39
C ILE A 123 -24.62 -6.07 20.70
N PRO A 124 -23.57 -5.40 21.20
CA PRO A 124 -22.33 -6.09 21.53
C PRO A 124 -22.57 -7.12 22.66
N SER A 125 -22.02 -8.33 22.50
CA SER A 125 -22.10 -9.40 23.50
C SER A 125 -21.31 -9.08 24.77
N LYS A 126 -20.26 -8.28 24.65
CA LYS A 126 -19.50 -7.73 25.79
C LYS A 126 -18.71 -6.49 25.41
N ILE A 127 -18.29 -5.74 26.43
CA ILE A 127 -17.40 -4.60 26.32
C ILE A 127 -16.25 -4.77 27.31
N ILE A 128 -15.01 -4.72 26.83
CA ILE A 128 -13.79 -4.83 27.65
C ILE A 128 -12.86 -3.71 27.25
N GLU A 129 -12.46 -2.85 28.18
CA GLU A 129 -11.50 -1.76 27.93
C GLU A 129 -11.87 -0.89 26.70
N GLY A 130 -13.16 -0.57 26.57
CA GLY A 130 -13.69 0.20 25.45
C GLY A 130 -13.72 -0.53 24.11
N VAL A 131 -13.35 -1.81 24.06
CA VAL A 131 -13.51 -2.69 22.89
C VAL A 131 -14.86 -3.39 22.99
N LYS A 132 -15.72 -3.20 21.98
CA LYS A 132 -17.02 -3.86 21.87
C LYS A 132 -16.86 -5.15 21.05
N PHE A 133 -17.49 -6.23 21.49
CA PHE A 133 -17.43 -7.53 20.83
C PHE A 133 -18.81 -7.86 20.25
N TYR A 134 -18.84 -8.24 18.98
CA TYR A 134 -20.06 -8.62 18.26
C TYR A 134 -19.86 -10.02 17.67
N ASP A 135 -20.88 -10.85 17.79
CA ASP A 135 -20.92 -12.16 17.14
C ASP A 135 -21.84 -12.04 15.93
N TYR A 136 -21.24 -11.77 14.76
CA TYR A 136 -21.96 -11.47 13.52
C TYR A 136 -21.50 -12.42 12.41
N GLY A 137 -22.44 -13.08 11.73
CA GLY A 137 -22.14 -14.01 10.64
C GLY A 137 -21.26 -15.20 11.06
N GLY A 138 -21.32 -15.63 12.32
CA GLY A 138 -20.51 -16.72 12.87
C GLY A 138 -19.05 -16.34 13.14
N LEU A 139 -18.69 -15.05 13.08
CA LEU A 139 -17.37 -14.53 13.39
C LEU A 139 -17.46 -13.49 14.50
N THR A 140 -16.41 -13.40 15.32
CA THR A 140 -16.31 -12.35 16.33
C THR A 140 -15.67 -11.11 15.70
N THR A 141 -16.43 -10.01 15.67
CA THR A 141 -15.96 -8.69 15.27
C THR A 141 -15.75 -7.82 16.51
N ARG A 142 -14.56 -7.25 16.64
CA ARG A 142 -14.16 -6.34 17.71
C ARG A 142 -14.17 -4.92 17.16
N THR A 143 -14.82 -4.00 17.84
CA THR A 143 -14.80 -2.58 17.47
C THR A 143 -14.21 -1.71 18.56
N PHE A 144 -13.49 -0.67 18.15
CA PHE A 144 -12.87 0.28 19.05
C PHE A 144 -12.66 1.64 18.35
N ASP A 145 -12.50 2.69 19.15
CA ASP A 145 -12.10 4.01 18.66
C ASP A 145 -10.64 3.97 18.17
N GLY A 146 -10.46 4.15 16.85
CA GLY A 146 -9.16 4.20 16.17
C GLY A 146 -8.56 5.61 16.08
N GLY A 147 -9.16 6.58 16.76
CA GLY A 147 -8.80 7.99 16.69
C GLY A 147 -9.37 8.71 15.47
N GLU A 148 -9.29 10.04 15.50
CA GLU A 148 -9.79 10.92 14.42
C GLU A 148 -11.31 10.79 14.16
N GLY A 149 -12.06 10.32 15.16
CA GLY A 149 -13.50 10.07 15.04
C GLY A 149 -13.84 8.80 14.27
N GLU A 150 -12.85 7.97 13.91
CA GLU A 150 -13.06 6.79 13.10
C GLU A 150 -13.09 5.52 13.95
N THR A 151 -14.10 4.68 13.70
CA THR A 151 -14.22 3.37 14.35
C THR A 151 -13.49 2.31 13.53
N VAL A 152 -12.76 1.44 14.22
CA VAL A 152 -12.12 0.26 13.61
C VAL A 152 -13.00 -0.96 13.83
N PHE A 153 -13.13 -1.79 12.80
CA PHE A 153 -13.85 -3.05 12.82
C PHE A 153 -12.87 -4.19 12.53
N ALA A 154 -12.49 -4.95 13.54
CA ALA A 154 -11.53 -6.06 13.44
C ALA A 154 -12.22 -7.42 13.61
N THR A 155 -12.33 -8.18 12.53
CA THR A 155 -12.98 -9.50 12.52
C THR A 155 -11.93 -10.63 12.64
N ASP A 156 -12.16 -11.54 13.59
CA ASP A 156 -11.32 -12.74 13.80
C ASP A 156 -11.68 -13.79 12.74
N HIS A 157 -10.76 -14.05 11.80
CA HIS A 157 -10.85 -15.22 10.93
C HIS A 157 -9.88 -16.30 11.41
N LYS A 158 -10.16 -17.56 11.04
CA LYS A 158 -9.38 -18.73 11.47
C LYS A 158 -7.84 -18.60 11.33
N ARG A 159 -7.36 -17.82 10.35
CA ARG A 159 -5.91 -17.66 10.06
C ARG A 159 -5.39 -16.22 10.16
N PHE A 160 -6.27 -15.22 10.17
CA PHE A 160 -5.88 -13.82 10.11
C PHE A 160 -6.92 -12.93 10.79
N TRP A 161 -6.50 -11.73 11.13
CA TRP A 161 -7.41 -10.63 11.41
C TRP A 161 -7.69 -9.86 10.13
N LEU A 162 -8.94 -9.49 9.91
CA LEU A 162 -9.31 -8.51 8.90
C LEU A 162 -9.85 -7.29 9.61
N ALA A 163 -9.13 -6.19 9.54
CA ALA A 163 -9.55 -4.93 10.11
C ALA A 163 -9.94 -3.94 9.02
N LYS A 164 -10.93 -3.11 9.31
CA LYS A 164 -11.47 -2.11 8.39
C LYS A 164 -11.74 -0.80 9.12
N ARG A 165 -11.46 0.32 8.47
CA ARG A 165 -11.76 1.67 8.95
C ARG A 165 -11.78 2.65 7.79
N LEU A 166 -12.27 3.87 8.04
CA LEU A 166 -12.09 4.97 7.12
C LEU A 166 -10.79 5.71 7.43
N PHE A 167 -10.19 6.29 6.39
CA PHE A 167 -9.02 7.17 6.50
C PHE A 167 -9.03 8.14 5.32
N LYS A 168 -9.21 9.45 5.57
CA LYS A 168 -9.50 10.43 4.52
C LYS A 168 -10.66 9.93 3.63
N ASP A 169 -10.68 10.19 2.33
CA ASP A 169 -11.74 9.68 1.43
C ASP A 169 -11.55 8.23 0.98
N LEU A 170 -10.88 7.41 1.79
CA LEU A 170 -10.62 6.01 1.50
C LEU A 170 -11.30 5.10 2.53
N ARG A 171 -11.81 3.97 2.05
CA ARG A 171 -12.02 2.80 2.89
C ARG A 171 -10.72 2.01 2.92
N VAL A 172 -10.19 1.79 4.11
CA VAL A 172 -8.98 1.00 4.33
C VAL A 172 -9.37 -0.32 4.96
N SER A 173 -8.90 -1.41 4.36
CA SER A 173 -8.96 -2.76 4.94
C SER A 173 -7.55 -3.30 5.05
N TYR A 174 -7.20 -3.95 6.16
CA TYR A 174 -5.88 -4.51 6.34
C TYR A 174 -5.97 -5.88 7.01
N GLN A 175 -5.22 -6.82 6.43
CA GLN A 175 -5.14 -8.19 6.86
C GLN A 175 -3.78 -8.47 7.50
N TYR A 176 -3.77 -9.11 8.65
CA TYR A 176 -2.54 -9.50 9.35
C TYR A 176 -2.70 -10.84 10.07
N ALA A 177 -1.57 -11.47 10.39
CA ALA A 177 -1.57 -12.80 11.00
C ALA A 177 -2.32 -12.82 12.33
N ARG A 178 -3.10 -13.90 12.56
CA ARG A 178 -3.96 -14.04 13.75
C ARG A 178 -3.19 -13.93 15.08
N LYS A 179 -1.91 -14.32 15.08
CA LYS A 179 -1.02 -14.27 16.27
C LYS A 179 -0.86 -12.87 16.86
N TYR A 180 -1.12 -11.80 16.09
CA TYR A 180 -1.07 -10.44 16.60
C TYR A 180 -2.44 -10.07 17.16
N GLU A 181 -2.69 -10.42 18.43
CA GLU A 181 -4.01 -10.23 19.05
C GLU A 181 -4.29 -8.80 19.54
N ASP A 182 -3.23 -7.97 19.68
CA ASP A 182 -3.38 -6.55 19.98
C ASP A 182 -3.80 -5.78 18.72
N ILE A 183 -5.12 -5.78 18.49
CA ILE A 183 -5.76 -5.12 17.35
C ILE A 183 -5.51 -3.60 17.33
N ARG A 184 -5.30 -2.97 18.50
CA ARG A 184 -5.05 -1.53 18.60
C ARG A 184 -3.62 -1.21 18.17
N SER A 185 -2.65 -2.03 18.58
CA SER A 185 -1.27 -1.88 18.12
C SER A 185 -1.14 -2.09 16.61
N MET A 186 -1.87 -3.06 16.05
CA MET A 186 -1.85 -3.30 14.61
C MET A 186 -2.51 -2.16 13.82
N ASP A 187 -3.63 -1.59 14.30
CA ASP A 187 -4.21 -0.39 13.72
C ASP A 187 -3.24 0.80 13.75
N ARG A 188 -2.62 1.08 14.91
CA ARG A 188 -1.61 2.17 15.01
C ARG A 188 -0.45 1.97 14.04
N PHE A 189 0.04 0.75 13.89
CA PHE A 189 1.11 0.42 12.95
C PHE A 189 0.71 0.75 11.51
N VAL A 190 -0.47 0.29 11.06
CA VAL A 190 -0.95 0.53 9.70
C VAL A 190 -1.22 2.02 9.46
N MET A 191 -1.87 2.69 10.41
CA MET A 191 -2.15 4.13 10.29
C MET A 191 -0.87 4.97 10.29
N SER A 192 0.17 4.57 11.04
CA SER A 192 1.46 5.26 11.03
C SER A 192 2.11 5.19 9.64
N PHE A 193 2.08 4.02 9.01
CA PHE A 193 2.54 3.85 7.63
C PHE A 193 1.72 4.70 6.65
N LEU A 194 0.39 4.60 6.68
CA LEU A 194 -0.46 5.33 5.73
C LEU A 194 -0.35 6.85 5.84
N LYS A 195 -0.19 7.37 7.06
CA LYS A 195 0.04 8.81 7.29
C LYS A 195 1.37 9.31 6.73
N GLN A 196 2.39 8.45 6.67
CA GLN A 196 3.68 8.82 6.09
C GLN A 196 3.63 8.85 4.56
N VAL A 197 2.88 7.92 3.96
CA VAL A 197 2.97 7.68 2.51
C VAL A 197 1.84 8.31 1.71
N ILE A 198 0.63 8.51 2.26
CA ILE A 198 -0.49 9.08 1.50
C ILE A 198 -0.46 10.61 1.54
N VAL A 199 -0.40 11.24 0.36
CA VAL A 199 -0.45 12.71 0.23
C VAL A 199 -1.80 13.24 0.76
N ASN A 200 -1.76 14.37 1.47
CA ASN A 200 -2.96 15.09 1.92
C ASN A 200 -3.61 15.85 0.77
#